data_AF-A0A3M1P9E3-F1
#
_entry.id   AF-A0A3M1P9E3-F1
#
_cell.length_a   1.000
_cell.length_b   1.000
_cell.length_c   1.000
_cell.angle_alpha   90.00
_cell.angle_beta   90.00
_cell.angle_gamma   90.00
#
_symmetry.space_group_name_H-M   'P 1'
#
loop_
_entity.id
_entity.type
_entity.pdbx_description
1 polymer ?
#
loop_
_entity_poly.entity_id
_entity_poly.type
_entity_poly.pdbx_seq_one_letter_code
_entity_poly.pdbx_strand_id
1 'polypeptide(L)'
;MAPSQSGSSVWRSPPALRVSLLVGLLGILYGPLLLHWADGWLNKTISIEHEYYSHGLLGLPLAAWLTWQRREDWSTLPNRSVGRAHWLGLALLLLGGRLYLTPVADAINLSLPLVLTGLCLWLKGFGGLRLMAFPLLLVALATPTAFPYLLTPYILPLQQLIAIAAGFLLLQLGMDVRVDQVYVFVNDQVVEIAPYCAGLKLLFTGLYAGLILLYATAGWRSRAKTVLFLLGIVALTAIANILRNTLLAYFHGTEQTPAFDWLHEGWGGDLYSALTLGGLLFVWRGVEWIVAHWNPSADRSAPIADAPRSEPLLPRR
;
A
#
# COMPACT_ATOMS: atom_id res chain seq x y z
N MET A 1 42.90 -43.62 -32.04
CA MET A 1 42.32 -42.40 -32.64
C MET A 1 40.81 -42.44 -32.42
N ALA A 2 40.29 -41.66 -31.47
CA ALA A 2 38.86 -41.49 -31.26
C ALA A 2 38.49 -40.06 -31.66
N PRO A 3 37.36 -39.84 -32.38
CA PRO A 3 37.06 -38.54 -32.96
C PRO A 3 36.55 -37.56 -31.89
N SER A 4 37.09 -36.34 -31.93
CA SER A 4 36.67 -35.20 -31.14
C SER A 4 35.28 -34.73 -31.57
N GLN A 5 34.29 -34.80 -30.69
CA GLN A 5 33.02 -34.11 -30.87
C GLN A 5 33.20 -32.62 -30.53
N SER A 6 33.44 -31.77 -31.53
CA SER A 6 33.33 -30.31 -31.39
C SER A 6 31.86 -29.89 -31.53
N GLY A 7 31.11 -30.03 -30.44
CA GLY A 7 29.77 -29.48 -30.30
C GLY A 7 29.80 -27.96 -30.21
N SER A 8 29.13 -27.31 -31.15
CA SER A 8 28.91 -25.86 -31.29
C SER A 8 28.64 -25.14 -29.96
N SER A 9 29.50 -24.17 -29.62
CA SER A 9 29.26 -23.19 -28.56
C SER A 9 28.23 -22.15 -29.03
N VAL A 10 26.95 -22.55 -29.05
CA VAL A 10 25.84 -21.63 -29.34
C VAL A 10 25.65 -20.71 -28.13
N TRP A 11 26.21 -19.50 -28.23
CA TRP A 11 25.78 -18.24 -27.62
C TRP A 11 24.93 -18.35 -26.34
N ARG A 12 25.56 -18.70 -25.22
CA ARG A 12 24.98 -18.45 -23.90
C ARG A 12 25.30 -17.01 -23.51
N SER A 13 24.43 -16.07 -23.84
CA SER A 13 24.52 -14.70 -23.32
C SER A 13 24.68 -14.74 -21.79
N PRO A 14 25.56 -13.92 -21.19
CA PRO A 14 25.73 -13.91 -19.75
C PRO A 14 24.38 -13.59 -19.09
N PRO A 15 24.07 -14.22 -17.94
CA PRO A 15 22.78 -14.05 -17.26
C PRO A 15 22.44 -12.59 -16.97
N ALA A 16 23.45 -11.72 -16.79
CA ALA A 16 23.30 -10.29 -16.64
C ALA A 16 22.65 -9.61 -17.87
N LEU A 17 23.04 -9.96 -19.10
CA LEU A 17 22.49 -9.34 -20.32
C LEU A 17 21.00 -9.64 -20.46
N ARG A 18 20.58 -10.89 -20.17
CA ARG A 18 19.17 -11.29 -20.26
C ARG A 18 18.29 -10.55 -19.25
N VAL A 19 18.79 -10.34 -18.04
CA VAL A 19 18.08 -9.57 -17.01
C VAL A 19 17.98 -8.10 -17.42
N SER A 20 19.07 -7.49 -17.91
CA SER A 20 19.04 -6.11 -18.40
C SER A 20 18.08 -5.91 -19.57
N LEU A 21 18.02 -6.86 -20.51
CA LEU A 21 17.06 -6.83 -21.61
C LEU A 21 15.61 -6.95 -21.13
N LEU A 22 15.34 -7.84 -20.16
CA LEU A 22 14.01 -7.97 -19.57
C LEU A 22 13.58 -6.69 -18.84
N VAL A 23 14.46 -6.11 -18.04
CA VAL A 23 14.20 -4.83 -17.34
C VAL A 23 13.99 -3.71 -18.35
N GLY A 24 14.81 -3.63 -19.40
CA GLY A 24 14.65 -2.66 -20.48
C GLY A 24 13.31 -2.81 -21.21
N LEU A 25 12.91 -4.05 -21.54
CA LEU A 25 11.62 -4.34 -22.18
C LEU A 25 10.45 -3.93 -21.27
N LEU A 26 10.49 -4.28 -19.98
CA LEU A 26 9.49 -3.84 -19.02
C LEU A 26 9.43 -2.32 -18.90
N GLY A 27 10.59 -1.65 -18.88
CA GLY A 27 10.67 -0.19 -18.87
C GLY A 27 10.02 0.45 -20.08
N ILE A 28 10.21 -0.12 -21.28
CA ILE A 28 9.57 0.37 -22.51
C ILE A 28 8.05 0.14 -22.48
N LEU A 29 7.60 -1.05 -22.08
CA LEU A 29 6.18 -1.40 -22.08
C LEU A 29 5.37 -0.70 -20.99
N TYR A 30 5.93 -0.61 -19.78
CA TYR A 30 5.21 -0.12 -18.60
C TYR A 30 5.65 1.28 -18.16
N GLY A 31 6.74 1.83 -18.69
CA GLY A 31 7.15 3.21 -18.42
C GLY A 31 6.05 4.23 -18.71
N PRO A 32 5.40 4.22 -19.89
CA PRO A 32 4.28 5.11 -20.19
C PRO A 32 3.10 4.93 -19.24
N LEU A 33 2.78 3.70 -18.84
CA LEU A 33 1.71 3.41 -17.87
C LEU A 33 2.02 4.01 -16.49
N LEU A 34 3.25 3.82 -16.01
CA LEU A 34 3.69 4.36 -14.72
C LEU A 34 3.73 5.90 -14.72
N LEU A 35 4.14 6.52 -15.83
CA LEU A 35 4.09 7.97 -16.00
C LEU A 35 2.65 8.47 -16.01
N HIS A 36 1.74 7.78 -16.70
CA HIS A 36 0.31 8.09 -16.67
C HIS A 36 -0.28 7.98 -15.26
N TRP A 37 0.11 6.97 -14.48
CA TRP A 37 -0.32 6.87 -13.08
C TRP A 37 0.22 8.02 -12.23
N ALA A 38 1.50 8.34 -12.35
CA ALA A 38 2.13 9.43 -11.59
C ALA A 38 1.49 10.79 -11.91
N ASP A 39 1.33 11.11 -13.19
CA ASP A 39 0.63 12.32 -13.64
C ASP A 39 -0.81 12.36 -13.15
N GLY A 40 -1.51 11.23 -13.28
CA GLY A 40 -2.87 11.03 -12.81
C GLY A 40 -3.07 11.30 -11.33
N TRP A 41 -2.14 10.82 -10.49
CA TRP A 41 -2.19 11.05 -9.05
C TRP A 41 -1.83 12.48 -8.66
N LEU A 42 -0.84 13.09 -9.31
CA LEU A 42 -0.40 14.46 -9.03
C LEU A 42 -1.47 15.49 -9.44
N ASN A 43 -2.09 15.29 -10.59
CA ASN A 43 -3.09 16.19 -11.15
C ASN A 43 -4.53 15.79 -10.81
N LYS A 44 -4.73 14.73 -10.01
CA LYS A 44 -6.04 14.19 -9.59
C LYS A 44 -6.96 13.84 -10.78
N THR A 45 -6.38 13.37 -11.89
CA THR A 45 -7.09 13.03 -13.14
C THR A 45 -7.29 11.53 -13.36
N ILE A 46 -6.79 10.69 -12.45
CA ILE A 46 -6.93 9.23 -12.50
C ILE A 46 -7.99 8.75 -11.51
N SER A 47 -8.77 7.74 -11.92
CA SER A 47 -9.99 7.20 -11.27
C SER A 47 -11.28 7.85 -11.78
N ILE A 48 -12.42 7.22 -11.47
CA ILE A 48 -13.73 7.56 -12.05
C ILE A 48 -14.26 8.90 -11.52
N GLU A 49 -14.29 9.07 -10.19
CA GLU A 49 -14.81 10.27 -9.53
C GLU A 49 -13.78 10.90 -8.58
N HIS A 50 -13.10 10.07 -7.78
CA HIS A 50 -12.11 10.49 -6.80
C HIS A 50 -10.84 9.65 -6.85
N GLU A 51 -9.73 10.34 -6.59
CA GLU A 51 -8.39 9.77 -6.58
C GLU A 51 -8.14 9.06 -5.22
N TYR A 52 -7.98 7.73 -5.26
CA TYR A 52 -7.85 6.84 -4.07
C TYR A 52 -6.45 6.21 -3.91
N TYR A 53 -5.54 6.42 -4.86
CA TYR A 53 -4.33 5.60 -5.03
C TYR A 53 -3.02 6.39 -4.99
N SER A 54 -3.04 7.67 -4.67
CA SER A 54 -1.87 8.57 -4.57
C SER A 54 -0.78 8.07 -3.64
N HIS A 55 -1.08 7.21 -2.66
CA HIS A 55 -0.06 6.51 -1.87
C HIS A 55 0.92 5.71 -2.74
N GLY A 56 0.53 5.35 -3.97
CA GLY A 56 1.37 4.75 -4.99
C GLY A 56 2.56 5.61 -5.43
N LEU A 57 2.49 6.95 -5.33
CA LEU A 57 3.61 7.85 -5.64
C LEU A 57 4.85 7.57 -4.78
N LEU A 58 4.64 7.22 -3.50
CA LEU A 58 5.72 6.80 -2.60
C LEU A 58 5.88 5.28 -2.60
N GLY A 59 4.78 4.56 -2.75
CA GLY A 59 4.70 3.12 -2.70
C GLY A 59 5.47 2.39 -3.80
N LEU A 60 5.36 2.85 -5.05
CA LEU A 60 6.03 2.21 -6.19
C LEU A 60 7.56 2.40 -6.16
N PRO A 61 8.12 3.59 -5.88
CA PRO A 61 9.55 3.75 -5.65
C PRO A 61 10.06 2.88 -4.50
N LEU A 62 9.30 2.79 -3.40
CA LEU A 62 9.66 1.92 -2.28
C LEU A 62 9.68 0.44 -2.69
N ALA A 63 8.67 -0.02 -3.45
CA ALA A 63 8.62 -1.39 -3.96
C ALA A 63 9.82 -1.70 -4.88
N ALA A 64 10.19 -0.75 -5.74
CA ALA A 64 11.37 -0.88 -6.61
C ALA A 64 12.67 -0.94 -5.79
N TRP A 65 12.82 -0.06 -4.79
CA TRP A 65 13.97 -0.08 -3.89
C TRP A 65 14.07 -1.39 -3.09
N LEU A 66 12.96 -1.87 -2.52
CA LEU A 66 12.92 -3.15 -1.81
C LEU A 66 13.28 -4.34 -2.72
N THR A 67 12.83 -4.29 -3.97
CA THR A 67 13.21 -5.28 -4.99
C THR A 67 14.71 -5.24 -5.27
N TRP A 68 15.30 -4.05 -5.38
CA TRP A 68 16.74 -3.86 -5.58
C TRP A 68 17.57 -4.38 -4.41
N GLN A 69 17.11 -4.16 -3.18
CA GLN A 69 17.80 -4.66 -1.98
C GLN A 69 17.84 -6.20 -1.94
N ARG A 70 16.83 -6.88 -2.50
CA ARG A 70 16.74 -8.35 -2.55
C ARG A 70 17.44 -8.98 -3.76
N ARG A 71 18.21 -8.23 -4.56
CA ARG A 71 18.86 -8.73 -5.78
C ARG A 71 19.90 -9.83 -5.53
N GLU A 72 20.63 -9.73 -4.42
CA GLU A 72 21.64 -10.72 -4.04
C GLU A 72 20.98 -12.03 -3.62
N ASP A 73 19.99 -11.96 -2.71
CA ASP A 73 19.15 -13.10 -2.34
C ASP A 73 18.52 -13.76 -3.56
N TRP A 74 17.99 -12.95 -4.49
CA TRP A 74 17.40 -13.44 -5.73
C TRP A 74 18.40 -14.23 -6.59
N SER A 75 19.65 -13.79 -6.64
CA SER A 75 20.71 -14.45 -7.40
C SER A 75 21.04 -15.84 -6.83
N THR A 76 20.94 -16.02 -5.51
CA THR A 76 21.20 -17.30 -4.84
C THR A 76 20.09 -18.34 -5.05
N LEU A 77 18.87 -17.90 -5.39
CA LEU A 77 17.75 -18.81 -5.60
C LEU A 77 17.99 -19.68 -6.85
N PRO A 78 17.65 -20.98 -6.82
CA PRO A 78 17.78 -21.85 -7.98
C PRO A 78 16.84 -21.40 -9.10
N ASN A 79 17.36 -21.34 -10.34
CA ASN A 79 16.52 -21.16 -11.52
C ASN A 79 15.65 -22.40 -11.70
N ARG A 80 14.34 -22.21 -11.82
CA ARG A 80 13.36 -23.30 -11.96
C ARG A 80 12.67 -23.16 -13.31
N SER A 81 12.96 -24.08 -14.23
CA SER A 81 12.39 -24.09 -15.59
C SER A 81 11.30 -25.14 -15.80
N VAL A 82 10.99 -25.96 -14.80
CA VAL A 82 10.00 -27.05 -14.91
C VAL A 82 9.20 -27.18 -13.60
N GLY A 83 7.88 -27.35 -13.72
CA GLY A 83 6.98 -27.62 -12.59
C GLY A 83 5.75 -26.71 -12.55
N ARG A 84 4.87 -26.92 -11.56
CA ARG A 84 3.60 -26.20 -11.41
C ARG A 84 3.76 -24.67 -11.37
N ALA A 85 4.78 -24.18 -10.65
CA ALA A 85 5.06 -22.75 -10.54
C ALA A 85 5.39 -22.11 -11.90
N HIS A 86 6.09 -22.84 -12.78
CA HIS A 86 6.48 -22.36 -14.09
C HIS A 86 5.26 -22.21 -15.02
N TRP A 87 4.37 -23.21 -15.04
CA TRP A 87 3.11 -23.15 -15.79
C TRP A 87 2.16 -22.06 -15.27
N LEU A 88 2.07 -21.90 -13.95
CA LEU A 88 1.31 -20.80 -13.36
C LEU A 88 1.92 -19.44 -13.76
N GLY A 89 3.25 -19.32 -13.73
CA GLY A 89 3.97 -18.15 -14.22
C GLY A 89 3.62 -17.83 -15.67
N LEU A 90 3.63 -18.83 -16.56
CA LEU A 90 3.22 -18.66 -17.96
C LEU A 90 1.77 -18.21 -18.09
N ALA A 91 0.84 -18.84 -17.37
CA ALA A 91 -0.57 -18.47 -17.40
C ALA A 91 -0.77 -17.00 -16.98
N LEU A 92 -0.08 -16.55 -15.93
CA LEU A 92 -0.13 -15.16 -15.48
C LEU A 92 0.52 -14.18 -16.46
N LEU A 93 1.62 -14.58 -17.11
CA LEU A 93 2.26 -13.76 -18.15
C LEU A 93 1.35 -13.61 -19.38
N LEU A 94 0.70 -14.69 -19.81
CA LEU A 94 -0.25 -14.66 -20.93
C LEU A 94 -1.49 -13.82 -20.58
N LEU A 95 -2.04 -14.00 -19.38
CA LEU A 95 -3.15 -13.19 -18.90
C LEU A 95 -2.77 -11.71 -18.79
N GLY A 96 -1.62 -11.40 -18.19
CA GLY A 96 -1.10 -10.03 -18.09
C GLY A 96 -0.91 -9.40 -19.47
N GLY A 97 -0.30 -10.11 -20.41
CA GLY A 97 -0.17 -9.65 -21.80
C GLY A 97 -1.53 -9.41 -22.47
N ARG A 98 -2.51 -10.30 -22.27
CA ARG A 98 -3.87 -10.12 -22.79
C ARG A 98 -4.56 -8.87 -22.22
N LEU A 99 -4.40 -8.64 -20.92
CA LEU A 99 -4.96 -7.49 -20.23
C LEU A 99 -4.30 -6.18 -20.65
N TYR A 100 -2.97 -6.17 -20.83
CA TYR A 100 -2.23 -5.01 -21.34
C TYR A 100 -2.70 -4.58 -22.73
N LEU A 101 -3.06 -5.55 -23.59
CA LEU A 101 -3.58 -5.29 -24.93
C LEU A 101 -5.08 -4.99 -24.97
N THR A 102 -5.77 -5.03 -23.83
CA THR A 102 -7.21 -4.74 -23.77
C THR A 102 -7.42 -3.25 -23.57
N PRO A 103 -8.21 -2.55 -24.40
CA PRO A 103 -8.41 -1.09 -24.30
C PRO A 103 -9.38 -0.71 -23.17
N VAL A 104 -9.15 -1.26 -21.97
CA VAL A 104 -9.91 -0.99 -20.75
C VAL A 104 -8.90 -0.62 -19.68
N ALA A 105 -9.02 0.58 -19.08
CA ALA A 105 -8.04 1.13 -18.16
C ALA A 105 -7.69 0.16 -17.01
N ASP A 106 -8.70 -0.41 -16.35
CA ASP A 106 -8.50 -1.39 -15.27
C ASP A 106 -7.77 -2.66 -15.74
N ALA A 107 -8.02 -3.13 -16.96
CA ALA A 107 -7.32 -4.28 -17.51
C ALA A 107 -5.83 -3.95 -17.72
N ILE A 108 -5.53 -2.81 -18.35
CA ILE A 108 -4.15 -2.36 -18.54
C ILE A 108 -3.46 -2.19 -17.19
N ASN A 109 -4.13 -1.59 -16.20
CA ASN A 109 -3.56 -1.36 -14.88
C ASN A 109 -3.22 -2.67 -14.16
N LEU A 110 -4.15 -3.62 -14.15
CA LEU A 110 -3.97 -4.94 -13.54
C LEU A 110 -2.92 -5.80 -14.25
N SER A 111 -2.56 -5.48 -15.50
CA SER A 111 -1.56 -6.24 -16.24
C SER A 111 -0.17 -6.17 -15.57
N LEU A 112 0.23 -5.02 -15.02
CA LEU A 112 1.55 -4.85 -14.40
C LEU A 112 1.79 -5.80 -13.21
N PRO A 113 0.97 -5.78 -12.13
CA PRO A 113 1.18 -6.67 -11.00
C PRO A 113 1.09 -8.16 -11.41
N LEU A 114 0.26 -8.51 -12.39
CA LEU A 114 0.16 -9.87 -12.91
C LEU A 114 1.41 -10.30 -13.68
N VAL A 115 1.95 -9.45 -14.56
CA VAL A 115 3.20 -9.72 -15.27
C VAL A 115 4.36 -9.86 -14.30
N LEU A 116 4.50 -8.97 -13.32
CA LEU A 116 5.58 -9.05 -12.31
C LEU A 116 5.48 -10.34 -11.48
N THR A 117 4.27 -10.73 -11.07
CA THR A 117 4.02 -11.99 -10.36
C THR A 117 4.35 -13.20 -11.24
N GLY A 118 3.91 -13.17 -12.50
CA GLY A 118 4.20 -14.19 -13.51
C GLY A 118 5.69 -14.36 -13.75
N LEU A 119 6.45 -13.26 -13.87
CA LEU A 119 7.91 -13.28 -13.99
C LEU A 119 8.57 -13.90 -12.77
N CYS A 120 8.09 -13.59 -11.55
CA CYS A 120 8.64 -14.15 -10.34
C CYS A 120 8.53 -15.69 -10.32
N LEU A 121 7.35 -16.18 -10.66
CA LEU A 121 7.05 -17.60 -10.75
C LEU A 121 7.77 -18.29 -11.92
N TRP A 122 7.86 -17.63 -13.07
CA TRP A 122 8.51 -18.16 -14.26
C TRP A 122 10.03 -18.36 -14.07
N LEU A 123 10.70 -17.41 -13.42
CA LEU A 123 12.16 -17.40 -13.29
C LEU A 123 12.65 -18.21 -12.08
N LYS A 124 12.01 -18.05 -10.91
CA LYS A 124 12.48 -18.59 -9.62
C LYS A 124 11.41 -19.40 -8.89
N GLY A 125 10.23 -19.60 -9.48
CA GLY A 125 9.12 -20.32 -8.86
C GLY A 125 8.60 -19.65 -7.59
N PHE A 126 8.05 -20.46 -6.67
CA PHE A 126 7.52 -19.98 -5.39
C PHE A 126 8.60 -19.35 -4.49
N GLY A 127 9.88 -19.69 -4.67
CA GLY A 127 10.98 -19.06 -3.94
C GLY A 127 11.10 -17.58 -4.30
N GLY A 128 11.09 -17.26 -5.61
CA GLY A 128 11.08 -15.90 -6.09
C GLY A 128 9.82 -15.13 -5.68
N LEU A 129 8.66 -15.77 -5.78
CA LEU A 129 7.41 -15.16 -5.34
C LEU A 129 7.42 -14.80 -3.85
N ARG A 130 7.91 -15.70 -2.97
CA ARG A 130 8.04 -15.41 -1.53
C ARG A 130 9.05 -14.30 -1.26
N LEU A 131 10.17 -14.30 -1.99
CA LEU A 131 11.18 -13.26 -1.89
C LEU A 131 10.65 -11.91 -2.39
N MET A 132 9.70 -11.86 -3.32
CA MET A 132 9.15 -10.61 -3.84
C MET A 132 7.73 -10.31 -3.34
N ALA A 133 7.21 -11.10 -2.40
CA ALA A 133 5.81 -11.03 -1.98
C ALA A 133 5.42 -9.63 -1.46
N PHE A 134 6.27 -9.03 -0.63
CA PHE A 134 5.99 -7.70 -0.07
C PHE A 134 6.12 -6.57 -1.12
N PRO A 135 7.20 -6.49 -1.93
CA PRO A 135 7.23 -5.57 -3.07
C PRO A 135 6.04 -5.73 -4.03
N LEU A 136 5.66 -6.96 -4.36
CA LEU A 136 4.51 -7.24 -5.24
C LEU A 136 3.19 -6.80 -4.61
N LEU A 137 3.02 -6.99 -3.29
CA LEU A 137 1.86 -6.49 -2.55
C LEU A 137 1.78 -4.96 -2.62
N LEU A 138 2.90 -4.27 -2.45
CA LEU A 138 2.94 -2.81 -2.56
C LEU A 138 2.57 -2.33 -3.97
N VAL A 139 3.02 -3.01 -5.02
CA VAL A 139 2.61 -2.71 -6.41
C VAL A 139 1.13 -2.98 -6.62
N ALA A 140 0.62 -4.12 -6.16
CA ALA A 140 -0.78 -4.48 -6.30
C ALA A 140 -1.71 -3.48 -5.60
N LEU A 141 -1.39 -3.07 -4.36
CA LEU A 141 -2.18 -2.10 -3.61
C LEU A 141 -2.03 -0.65 -4.11
N ALA A 142 -0.97 -0.36 -4.86
CA ALA A 142 -0.79 0.91 -5.56
C ALA A 142 -1.40 0.91 -6.97
N THR A 143 -1.88 -0.22 -7.49
CA THR A 143 -2.44 -0.31 -8.84
C THR A 143 -3.81 0.37 -8.89
N PRO A 144 -4.00 1.45 -9.67
CA PRO A 144 -5.29 2.13 -9.78
C PRO A 144 -6.35 1.20 -10.41
N THR A 145 -7.48 1.03 -9.73
CA THR A 145 -8.62 0.22 -10.23
C THR A 145 -9.95 0.83 -9.79
N ALA A 146 -11.06 0.37 -10.37
CA ALA A 146 -12.41 0.73 -9.91
C ALA A 146 -12.82 0.06 -8.59
N PHE A 147 -11.95 -0.72 -7.94
CA PHE A 147 -12.26 -1.43 -6.70
C PHE A 147 -12.86 -0.57 -5.57
N PRO A 148 -12.39 0.67 -5.29
CA PRO A 148 -12.96 1.51 -4.23
C PRO A 148 -14.45 1.79 -4.44
N TYR A 149 -14.88 1.96 -5.69
CA TYR A 149 -16.27 2.26 -6.05
C TYR A 149 -17.20 1.07 -5.84
N LEU A 150 -16.67 -0.16 -5.89
CA LEU A 150 -17.43 -1.36 -5.55
C LEU A 150 -17.74 -1.43 -4.05
N LEU A 151 -17.02 -0.68 -3.21
CA LEU A 151 -17.26 -0.61 -1.77
C LEU A 151 -18.30 0.46 -1.39
N THR A 152 -18.59 1.41 -2.29
CA THR A 152 -19.52 2.52 -2.04
C THR A 152 -20.88 2.09 -1.46
N PRO A 153 -21.55 1.02 -1.94
CA PRO A 153 -22.82 0.60 -1.35
C PRO A 153 -22.70 0.07 0.08
N TYR A 154 -21.52 -0.41 0.47
CA TYR A 154 -21.27 -1.06 1.77
C TYR A 154 -20.84 -0.08 2.87
N ILE A 155 -20.55 1.18 2.52
CA ILE A 155 -20.10 2.19 3.48
C ILE A 155 -21.23 3.05 4.04
N LEU A 156 -22.48 2.84 3.63
CA LEU A 156 -23.64 3.56 4.16
C LEU A 156 -23.73 3.53 5.71
N PRO A 157 -23.52 2.39 6.39
CA PRO A 157 -23.54 2.36 7.86
C PRO A 157 -22.44 3.23 8.48
N LEU A 158 -21.27 3.31 7.83
CA LEU A 158 -20.16 4.16 8.26
C LEU A 158 -20.50 5.64 8.04
N GLN A 159 -21.13 5.99 6.93
CA GLN A 159 -21.59 7.36 6.66
C GLN A 159 -22.59 7.82 7.73
N GLN A 160 -23.57 6.98 8.06
CA GLN A 160 -24.55 7.26 9.12
C GLN A 160 -23.87 7.42 10.49
N LEU A 161 -22.90 6.55 10.82
CA LEU A 161 -22.12 6.69 12.06
C LEU A 161 -21.39 8.04 12.12
N ILE A 162 -20.75 8.44 11.01
CA ILE A 162 -20.05 9.73 10.91
C ILE A 162 -21.05 10.89 11.06
N ALA A 163 -22.22 10.81 10.44
CA ALA A 163 -23.26 11.84 10.51
C ALA A 163 -23.77 12.03 11.93
N ILE A 164 -24.09 10.93 12.61
CA ILE A 164 -24.55 10.95 14.00
C ILE A 164 -23.45 11.49 14.92
N ALA A 165 -22.22 11.03 14.76
CA ALA A 165 -21.11 11.47 15.60
C ALA A 165 -20.77 12.95 15.39
N ALA A 166 -20.73 13.41 14.14
CA ALA A 166 -20.49 14.81 13.80
C ALA A 166 -21.62 15.70 14.33
N GLY A 167 -22.87 15.29 14.14
CA GLY A 167 -24.02 16.01 14.67
C GLY A 167 -24.01 16.11 16.20
N PHE A 168 -23.66 15.02 16.89
CA PHE A 168 -23.48 15.03 18.34
C PHE A 168 -22.40 16.02 18.79
N LEU A 169 -21.24 16.03 18.12
CA LEU A 169 -20.15 16.97 18.45
C LEU A 169 -20.55 18.42 18.20
N LEU A 170 -21.26 18.71 17.12
CA LEU A 170 -21.76 20.06 16.81
C LEU A 170 -22.81 20.54 17.83
N LEU A 171 -23.69 19.64 18.29
CA LEU A 171 -24.62 19.96 19.39
C LEU A 171 -23.87 20.34 20.67
N GLN A 172 -22.76 19.66 20.99
CA GLN A 172 -21.93 20.04 22.14
C GLN A 172 -21.25 21.41 21.97
N LEU A 173 -21.07 21.88 20.74
CA LEU A 173 -20.57 23.22 20.42
C LEU A 173 -21.67 24.30 20.45
N GLY A 174 -22.93 23.94 20.78
CA GLY A 174 -24.05 24.88 20.87
C GLY A 174 -24.69 25.24 19.52
N MET A 175 -24.40 24.47 18.48
CA MET A 175 -25.00 24.65 17.14
C MET A 175 -26.43 24.10 17.11
N ASP A 176 -27.30 24.68 16.28
CA ASP A 176 -28.60 24.06 15.95
C ASP A 176 -28.39 22.99 14.87
N VAL A 177 -28.63 21.73 15.25
CA VAL A 177 -28.26 20.57 14.43
C VAL A 177 -29.40 19.58 14.31
N ARG A 178 -29.67 19.15 13.08
CA ARG A 178 -30.55 18.02 12.79
C ARG A 178 -29.81 17.03 11.89
N VAL A 179 -29.81 15.75 12.27
CA VAL A 179 -29.23 14.68 11.46
C VAL A 179 -30.35 13.88 10.82
N ASP A 180 -30.26 13.67 9.51
CA ASP A 180 -31.17 12.82 8.75
C ASP A 180 -30.37 11.89 7.84
N GLN A 181 -30.26 10.62 8.22
CA GLN A 181 -29.43 9.62 7.54
C GLN A 181 -27.96 10.05 7.41
N VAL A 182 -27.55 10.52 6.22
CA VAL A 182 -26.19 10.98 5.89
C VAL A 182 -26.09 12.49 5.78
N TYR A 183 -27.22 13.20 5.97
CA TYR A 183 -27.30 14.66 5.92
C TYR A 183 -27.23 15.23 7.33
N VAL A 184 -26.36 16.22 7.51
CA VAL A 184 -26.22 17.00 8.74
C VAL A 184 -26.65 18.43 8.42
N PHE A 185 -27.76 18.86 9.00
CA PHE A 185 -28.26 20.22 8.90
C PHE A 185 -27.70 21.02 10.07
N VAL A 186 -27.08 22.17 9.79
CA VAL A 186 -26.45 23.06 10.77
C VAL A 186 -26.86 24.49 10.46
N ASN A 187 -27.63 25.16 11.33
CA ASN A 187 -28.12 26.53 11.11
C ASN A 187 -28.74 26.73 9.70
N ASP A 188 -29.69 25.89 9.30
CA ASP A 188 -30.34 25.86 7.99
C ASP A 188 -29.44 25.51 6.77
N GLN A 189 -28.13 25.33 6.96
CA GLN A 189 -27.22 24.81 5.94
C GLN A 189 -27.18 23.28 5.97
N VAL A 190 -26.99 22.63 4.82
CA VAL A 190 -26.94 21.16 4.72
C VAL A 190 -25.56 20.69 4.28
N VAL A 191 -25.02 19.71 5.00
CA VAL A 191 -23.80 19.00 4.62
C VAL A 191 -24.10 17.52 4.46
N GLU A 192 -23.86 17.01 3.26
CA GLU A 192 -23.94 15.58 2.97
C GLU A 192 -22.59 14.90 3.27
N ILE A 193 -22.62 13.82 4.05
CA ILE A 193 -21.47 12.93 4.19
C ILE A 193 -21.49 11.94 3.05
N ALA A 194 -20.95 12.36 1.92
CA ALA A 194 -20.87 11.56 0.71
C ALA A 194 -19.95 10.33 0.91
N PRO A 195 -20.11 9.27 0.08
CA PRO A 195 -19.29 8.05 0.12
C PRO A 195 -17.78 8.29 0.24
N TYR A 196 -17.26 9.25 -0.50
CA TYR A 196 -15.83 9.60 -0.52
C TYR A 196 -15.40 10.40 0.72
N CYS A 197 -16.32 11.14 1.35
CA CYS A 197 -16.12 11.83 2.63
C CYS A 197 -16.17 10.88 3.84
N ALA A 198 -16.66 9.65 3.65
CA ALA A 198 -16.70 8.61 4.68
C ALA A 198 -15.31 8.09 5.08
N GLY A 199 -14.25 8.51 4.37
CA GLY A 199 -12.88 8.26 4.80
C GLY A 199 -12.15 7.12 4.10
N LEU A 200 -12.73 6.55 3.04
CA LEU A 200 -12.16 5.40 2.34
C LEU A 200 -10.74 5.67 1.82
N LYS A 201 -10.49 6.88 1.29
CA LYS A 201 -9.15 7.32 0.86
C LYS A 201 -8.15 7.29 2.01
N LEU A 202 -8.48 7.92 3.13
CA LEU A 202 -7.58 7.98 4.29
C LEU A 202 -7.36 6.60 4.91
N LEU A 203 -8.37 5.73 4.89
CA LEU A 203 -8.27 4.35 5.31
C LEU A 203 -7.30 3.56 4.42
N PHE A 204 -7.41 3.66 3.10
CA PHE A 204 -6.49 2.96 2.18
C PHE A 204 -5.06 3.45 2.30
N THR A 205 -4.84 4.77 2.34
CA THR A 205 -3.52 5.33 2.58
C THR A 205 -2.96 4.90 3.95
N GLY A 206 -3.80 4.88 4.98
CA GLY A 206 -3.45 4.45 6.33
C GLY A 206 -3.08 2.96 6.39
N LEU A 207 -3.84 2.09 5.73
CA LEU A 207 -3.54 0.66 5.62
C LEU A 207 -2.24 0.44 4.83
N TYR A 208 -2.03 1.16 3.74
CA TYR A 208 -0.82 1.09 2.93
C TYR A 208 0.43 1.48 3.74
N ALA A 209 0.39 2.65 4.39
CA ALA A 209 1.45 3.13 5.27
C ALA A 209 1.66 2.19 6.47
N GLY A 210 0.57 1.67 7.04
CA GLY A 210 0.61 0.71 8.13
C GLY A 210 1.28 -0.61 7.76
N LEU A 211 1.04 -1.13 6.55
CA LEU A 211 1.73 -2.32 6.04
C LEU A 211 3.24 -2.08 5.88
N ILE A 212 3.63 -0.90 5.42
CA ILE A 212 5.04 -0.48 5.36
C ILE A 212 5.65 -0.46 6.76
N LEU A 213 4.96 0.14 7.73
CA LEU A 213 5.45 0.21 9.11
C LEU A 213 5.57 -1.19 9.73
N LEU A 214 4.55 -2.04 9.58
CA LEU A 214 4.57 -3.44 10.06
C LEU A 214 5.73 -4.22 9.45
N TYR A 215 6.00 -4.03 8.16
CA TYR A 215 7.10 -4.67 7.47
C TYR A 215 8.45 -4.16 8.01
N ALA A 216 8.63 -2.85 8.13
CA ALA A 216 9.87 -2.21 8.60
C ALA A 216 10.23 -2.59 10.05
N THR A 217 9.24 -2.71 10.93
CA THR A 217 9.44 -3.05 12.35
C THR A 217 9.41 -4.56 12.62
N ALA A 218 9.26 -5.39 11.57
CA ALA A 218 8.99 -6.82 11.67
C ALA A 218 7.76 -7.16 12.55
N GLY A 219 6.85 -6.20 12.75
CA GLY A 219 5.62 -6.35 13.52
C GLY A 219 4.69 -7.45 13.00
N TRP A 220 4.74 -7.71 11.69
CA TRP A 220 4.00 -8.77 11.01
C TRP A 220 4.28 -10.18 11.56
N ARG A 221 5.40 -10.39 12.27
CA ARG A 221 5.72 -11.68 12.92
C ARG A 221 4.81 -11.99 14.11
N SER A 222 4.24 -10.96 14.73
CA SER A 222 3.29 -11.11 15.84
C SER A 222 1.86 -10.89 15.35
N ARG A 223 1.03 -11.94 15.43
CA ARG A 223 -0.40 -11.84 15.08
C ARG A 223 -1.12 -10.80 15.94
N ALA A 224 -0.80 -10.73 17.23
CA ALA A 224 -1.39 -9.75 18.14
C ALA A 224 -1.01 -8.31 17.73
N LYS A 225 0.28 -8.03 17.50
CA LYS A 225 0.72 -6.69 17.04
C LYS A 225 0.06 -6.32 15.71
N THR A 226 0.00 -7.28 14.78
CA THR A 226 -0.61 -7.05 13.45
C THR A 226 -2.09 -6.72 13.57
N VAL A 227 -2.88 -7.56 14.27
CA VAL A 227 -4.34 -7.36 14.39
C VAL A 227 -4.64 -6.06 15.14
N LEU A 228 -4.00 -5.83 16.29
CA LEU A 228 -4.22 -4.61 17.07
C LEU A 228 -3.85 -3.35 16.28
N PHE A 229 -2.76 -3.39 15.52
CA PHE A 229 -2.35 -2.25 14.73
C PHE A 229 -3.30 -1.99 13.55
N LEU A 230 -3.74 -3.03 12.83
CA LEU A 230 -4.72 -2.87 11.75
C LEU A 230 -6.07 -2.34 12.26
N LEU A 231 -6.55 -2.83 13.41
CA LEU A 231 -7.74 -2.27 14.07
C LEU A 231 -7.51 -0.82 14.51
N GLY A 232 -6.31 -0.51 15.01
CA GLY A 232 -5.91 0.85 15.36
C GLY A 232 -5.90 1.80 14.17
N ILE A 233 -5.48 1.35 12.97
CA ILE A 233 -5.57 2.14 11.73
C ILE A 233 -7.03 2.46 11.41
N VAL A 234 -7.91 1.44 11.45
CA VAL A 234 -9.34 1.63 11.18
C VAL A 234 -9.95 2.62 12.17
N ALA A 235 -9.66 2.47 13.46
CA ALA A 235 -10.16 3.37 14.50
C ALA A 235 -9.64 4.80 14.32
N LEU A 236 -8.32 4.98 14.12
CA LEU A 236 -7.70 6.29 13.93
C LEU A 236 -8.30 7.01 12.72
N THR A 237 -8.40 6.32 11.59
CA THR A 237 -8.93 6.91 10.35
C THR A 237 -10.43 7.21 10.47
N ALA A 238 -11.23 6.36 11.11
CA ALA A 238 -12.63 6.66 11.38
C ALA A 238 -12.79 7.91 12.26
N ILE A 239 -12.05 7.99 13.38
CA ILE A 239 -12.06 9.16 14.28
C ILE A 239 -11.64 10.42 13.54
N ALA A 240 -10.56 10.37 12.76
CA ALA A 240 -10.11 11.50 11.97
C ALA A 240 -11.17 11.96 10.97
N ASN A 241 -11.87 11.05 10.30
CA ASN A 241 -12.95 11.43 9.39
C ASN A 241 -14.17 12.02 10.11
N ILE A 242 -14.53 11.52 11.31
CA ILE A 242 -15.56 12.16 12.15
C ILE A 242 -15.18 13.61 12.46
N LEU A 243 -13.95 13.83 12.94
CA LEU A 243 -13.47 15.16 13.28
C LEU A 243 -13.41 16.08 12.06
N ARG A 244 -12.91 15.59 10.92
CA ARG A 244 -12.85 16.36 9.68
C ARG A 244 -14.23 16.78 9.21
N ASN A 245 -15.21 15.86 9.16
CA ASN A 245 -16.57 16.18 8.73
C ASN A 245 -17.28 17.11 9.74
N THR A 246 -17.00 16.98 11.04
CA THR A 246 -17.48 17.93 12.07
C THR A 246 -16.97 19.34 11.80
N LEU A 247 -15.67 19.50 11.51
CA LEU A 247 -15.06 20.80 11.20
C LEU A 247 -15.61 21.39 9.90
N LEU A 248 -15.76 20.57 8.86
CA LEU A 248 -16.36 21.01 7.59
C LEU A 248 -17.80 21.48 7.78
N ALA A 249 -18.62 20.71 8.50
CA ALA A 249 -19.99 21.09 8.80
C ALA A 249 -20.08 22.34 9.69
N TYR A 250 -19.16 22.50 10.64
CA TYR A 250 -19.04 23.72 11.45
C TYR A 250 -18.71 24.94 10.60
N PHE A 251 -17.68 24.87 9.75
CA PHE A 251 -17.30 26.00 8.89
C PHE A 251 -18.41 26.35 7.89
N HIS A 252 -19.08 25.34 7.33
CA HIS A 252 -20.19 25.56 6.42
C HIS A 252 -21.41 26.18 7.13
N GLY A 253 -21.82 25.63 8.28
CA GLY A 253 -22.96 26.14 9.06
C GLY A 253 -22.71 27.47 9.80
N THR A 254 -21.47 27.95 9.81
CA THR A 254 -21.10 29.30 10.31
C THR A 254 -20.68 30.24 9.18
N GLU A 255 -20.90 29.85 7.92
CA GLU A 255 -20.59 30.64 6.71
C GLU A 255 -19.11 31.06 6.61
N GLN A 256 -18.20 30.27 7.18
CA GLN A 256 -16.75 30.48 7.09
C GLN A 256 -16.16 29.85 5.82
N THR A 257 -16.60 30.33 4.66
CA THR A 257 -16.22 29.79 3.33
C THR A 257 -14.71 29.63 3.14
N PRO A 258 -13.83 30.60 3.51
CA PRO A 258 -12.39 30.43 3.32
C PRO A 258 -11.79 29.26 4.11
N ALA A 259 -12.29 29.01 5.32
CA ALA A 259 -11.84 27.90 6.16
C ALA A 259 -12.37 26.55 5.65
N PHE A 260 -13.62 26.54 5.17
CA PHE A 260 -14.21 25.39 4.50
C PHE A 260 -13.41 25.00 3.26
N ASP A 261 -13.18 25.93 2.34
CA ASP A 261 -12.47 25.68 1.08
C ASP A 261 -11.03 25.21 1.33
N TRP A 262 -10.33 25.82 2.30
CA TRP A 262 -8.98 25.43 2.68
C TRP A 262 -8.88 23.98 3.18
N LEU A 263 -9.86 23.52 3.98
CA LEU A 263 -9.89 22.15 4.53
C LEU A 263 -10.50 21.12 3.56
N HIS A 264 -11.45 21.55 2.72
CA HIS A 264 -12.18 20.69 1.80
C HIS A 264 -11.37 20.39 0.54
N GLU A 265 -10.90 21.43 -0.15
CA GLU A 265 -10.27 21.34 -1.47
C GLU A 265 -8.81 21.82 -1.48
N GLY A 266 -8.45 22.67 -0.52
CA GLY A 266 -7.11 23.20 -0.37
C GLY A 266 -6.10 22.23 0.26
N TRP A 267 -4.89 22.74 0.48
CA TRP A 267 -3.78 21.99 1.09
C TRP A 267 -4.05 21.61 2.56
N GLY A 268 -5.05 22.20 3.21
CA GLY A 268 -5.43 21.87 4.59
C GLY A 268 -5.91 20.43 4.73
N GLY A 269 -6.62 19.90 3.73
CA GLY A 269 -7.04 18.49 3.70
C GLY A 269 -5.85 17.53 3.59
N ASP A 270 -4.83 17.89 2.81
CA ASP A 270 -3.60 17.10 2.67
C ASP A 270 -2.77 17.13 3.95
N LEU A 271 -2.62 18.31 4.58
CA LEU A 271 -1.97 18.44 5.89
C LEU A 271 -2.69 17.60 6.95
N TYR A 272 -4.03 17.68 7.00
CA TYR A 272 -4.84 16.92 7.94
C TYR A 272 -4.62 15.40 7.78
N SER A 273 -4.59 14.94 6.53
CA SER A 273 -4.33 13.54 6.20
C SER A 273 -2.91 13.13 6.61
N ALA A 274 -1.89 13.97 6.32
CA ALA A 274 -0.51 13.71 6.71
C ALA A 274 -0.33 13.63 8.23
N LEU A 275 -0.97 14.52 9.00
CA LEU A 275 -0.97 14.47 10.46
C LEU A 275 -1.63 13.20 10.99
N THR A 276 -2.76 12.80 10.39
CA THR A 276 -3.44 11.55 10.75
C THR A 276 -2.54 10.34 10.48
N LEU A 277 -1.83 10.31 9.34
CA LEU A 277 -0.86 9.26 9.04
C LEU A 277 0.34 9.27 10.00
N GLY A 278 0.81 10.45 10.43
CA GLY A 278 1.80 10.57 11.51
C GLY A 278 1.29 9.95 12.83
N GLY A 279 -0.01 10.05 13.08
CA GLY A 279 -0.73 9.37 14.17
C GLY A 279 -0.49 7.86 14.24
N LEU A 280 -0.22 7.21 13.10
CA LEU A 280 0.08 5.77 13.06
C LEU A 280 1.30 5.39 13.89
N LEU A 281 2.28 6.28 14.03
CA LEU A 281 3.45 6.02 14.88
C LEU A 281 3.05 5.91 16.35
N PHE A 282 2.10 6.74 16.80
CA PHE A 282 1.58 6.67 18.16
C PHE A 282 0.75 5.42 18.38
N VAL A 283 -0.10 5.06 17.42
CA VAL A 283 -0.86 3.80 17.46
C VAL A 283 0.09 2.60 17.53
N TRP A 284 1.14 2.60 16.71
CA TRP A 284 2.15 1.54 16.72
C TRP A 284 2.86 1.41 18.07
N ARG A 285 3.34 2.53 18.63
CA ARG A 285 3.96 2.55 19.97
C ARG A 285 3.00 2.08 21.07
N GLY A 286 1.73 2.46 20.97
CA GLY A 286 0.68 1.98 21.87
C GLY A 286 0.50 0.47 21.77
N VAL A 287 0.45 -0.10 20.56
CA VAL A 287 0.38 -1.55 20.34
C VAL A 287 1.60 -2.27 20.90
N GLU A 288 2.80 -1.74 20.69
CA GLU A 288 4.02 -2.31 21.27
C GLU A 288 3.97 -2.32 22.80
N TRP A 289 3.53 -1.22 23.40
CA TRP A 289 3.33 -1.11 24.84
C TRP A 289 2.29 -2.13 25.35
N ILE A 290 1.09 -2.19 24.75
CA ILE A 290 0.03 -3.12 25.15
C ILE A 290 0.53 -4.57 25.09
N VAL A 291 1.14 -4.96 23.97
CA VAL A 291 1.59 -6.34 23.78
C VAL A 291 2.72 -6.70 24.73
N ALA A 292 3.66 -5.78 25.00
CA ALA A 292 4.73 -6.00 25.97
C ALA A 292 4.18 -6.18 27.40
N HIS A 293 3.17 -5.40 27.79
CA HIS A 293 2.55 -5.49 29.12
C HIS A 293 1.78 -6.80 29.32
N TRP A 294 1.07 -7.27 28.29
CA TRP A 294 0.25 -8.49 28.37
C TRP A 294 1.05 -9.77 28.15
N ASN A 295 2.23 -9.70 27.53
CA ASN A 295 3.05 -10.88 27.25
C ASN A 295 4.55 -10.66 27.57
N PRO A 296 4.92 -10.50 28.85
CA PRO A 296 6.29 -10.20 29.28
C PRO A 296 7.29 -11.35 29.05
N SER A 297 6.85 -12.52 28.59
CA SER A 297 7.70 -13.65 28.19
C SER A 297 8.03 -13.65 26.70
N ALA A 298 7.25 -12.96 25.85
CA ALA A 298 7.53 -12.86 24.41
C ALA A 298 8.77 -12.01 24.11
N ASP A 299 9.04 -10.98 24.92
CA ASP A 299 10.18 -10.06 24.73
C ASP A 299 11.53 -10.70 25.12
N ARG A 300 11.51 -11.72 25.99
CA ARG A 300 12.70 -12.48 26.41
C ARG A 300 13.20 -13.52 25.41
N SER A 301 12.51 -13.67 24.28
CA SER A 301 12.85 -14.64 23.23
C SER A 301 13.58 -14.04 22.02
N ALA A 302 13.92 -12.75 22.07
CA ALA A 302 14.95 -12.22 21.18
C ALA A 302 16.29 -12.89 21.55
N PRO A 303 16.97 -13.59 20.63
CA PRO A 303 18.31 -14.07 20.91
C PRO A 303 19.16 -12.83 21.18
N ILE A 304 19.77 -12.78 22.37
CA ILE A 304 20.95 -11.96 22.60
C ILE A 304 21.92 -12.39 21.49
N ALA A 305 22.16 -11.51 20.52
CA ALA A 305 23.24 -11.72 19.58
C ALA A 305 24.51 -11.81 20.42
N ASP A 306 25.03 -13.03 20.59
CA ASP A 306 26.37 -13.23 21.11
C ASP A 306 27.30 -12.40 20.24
N ALA A 307 27.78 -11.29 20.79
CA ALA A 307 28.81 -10.50 20.20
C ALA A 307 30.00 -11.42 19.91
N PRO A 308 30.63 -11.35 18.72
CA PRO A 308 31.83 -12.12 18.48
C PRO A 308 32.90 -11.62 19.45
N ARG A 309 33.27 -12.46 20.42
CA ARG A 309 34.47 -12.26 21.23
C ARG A 309 35.65 -12.36 20.27
N SER A 310 36.11 -11.22 19.76
CA SER A 310 37.42 -11.12 19.13
C SER A 310 38.47 -11.20 20.24
N GLU A 311 39.01 -12.39 20.48
CA GLU A 311 40.30 -12.53 21.15
C GLU A 311 41.39 -11.88 20.26
N PRO A 312 42.29 -11.05 20.82
CA PRO A 312 43.47 -10.63 20.09
C PRO A 312 44.50 -11.76 20.08
N LEU A 313 44.78 -12.31 18.89
CA LEU A 313 45.92 -13.18 18.65
C LEU A 313 47.23 -12.38 18.87
N LEU A 314 47.87 -12.58 20.02
CA LEU A 314 49.28 -12.24 20.21
C LEU A 314 50.14 -13.40 19.68
N PRO A 315 51.16 -13.14 18.86
CA PRO A 315 52.07 -14.19 18.42
C PRO A 315 53.01 -14.59 19.57
N ARG A 316 53.06 -15.89 19.88
CA ARG A 316 54.14 -16.48 20.68
C ARG A 316 55.28 -16.91 19.74
N ARG A 317 56.43 -16.25 19.93
CA ARG A 317 57.81 -16.60 19.56
C ARG A 317 58.12 -16.81 18.07
#